data_AF-A0A258FND4-F1
#
_entry.id   AF-A0A258FND4-F1
#
_cell.length_a   1.000
_cell.length_b   1.000
_cell.length_c   1.000
_cell.angle_alpha   90.00
_cell.angle_beta   90.00
_cell.angle_gamma   90.00
#
_symmetry.space_group_name_H-M   'P 1'
#
loop_
_entity.id
_entity.type
_entity.pdbx_description
1 polymer ?
#
loop_
_entity_poly.entity_id
_entity_poly.type
_entity_poly.pdbx_seq_one_letter_code
_entity_poly.pdbx_strand_id
1 'polypeptide(L)'
;GETFTGEMFELFADRRTLVMIDTEGFEEELMRPQTWPALGHLAIIMETHPQKHPDIVATMLARFSATHDISLRSTEPRGVDMPGWLLELPHLDQLLATWEYRSSPTPWFVMRPKGWSMAA
;
A
#
# COMPACT_ATOMS: atom_id res chain seq x y z
N GLY A 1 16.18 -4.90 15.01
CA GLY A 1 15.89 -4.71 13.57
C GLY A 1 16.88 -3.70 13.01
N GLU A 2 17.01 -3.67 11.69
CA GLU A 2 17.78 -2.64 10.98
C GLU A 2 16.84 -1.52 10.50
N THR A 3 17.37 -0.31 10.35
CA THR A 3 16.61 0.86 9.88
C THR A 3 16.70 0.97 8.37
N PHE A 4 15.56 1.09 7.70
CA PHE A 4 15.49 1.44 6.28
C PHE A 4 15.27 2.96 6.15
N THR A 5 16.17 3.66 5.44
CA THR A 5 16.03 5.10 5.18
C THR A 5 15.75 5.38 3.71
N GLY A 6 15.26 6.57 3.38
CA GLY A 6 14.87 6.91 2.00
C GLY A 6 16.02 6.85 0.99
N GLU A 7 17.25 7.14 1.43
CA GLU A 7 18.46 7.03 0.60
C GLU A 7 18.69 5.60 0.09
N MET A 8 18.22 4.59 0.83
CA MET A 8 18.41 3.19 0.49
C MET A 8 17.61 2.76 -0.75
N PHE A 9 16.59 3.53 -1.18
CA PHE A 9 15.91 3.26 -2.45
C PHE A 9 16.88 3.32 -3.65
N GLU A 10 17.93 4.14 -3.57
CA GLU A 10 18.91 4.29 -4.65
C GLU A 10 19.70 3.01 -4.92
N LEU A 11 19.83 2.13 -3.93
CA LEU A 11 20.46 0.81 -4.09
C LEU A 11 19.73 -0.09 -5.10
N PHE A 12 18.50 0.28 -5.46
CA PHE A 12 17.62 -0.48 -6.34
C PHE A 12 17.33 0.24 -7.66
N ALA A 13 17.93 1.41 -7.91
CA ALA A 13 17.55 2.26 -9.04
C ALA A 13 17.70 1.56 -10.40
N ASP A 14 18.81 0.84 -10.59
CA ASP A 14 19.10 0.14 -11.85
C ASP A 14 18.50 -1.28 -11.94
N ARG A 15 17.53 -1.60 -11.06
CA ARG A 15 16.97 -2.95 -10.93
C ARG A 15 15.47 -2.94 -11.18
N ARG A 16 14.97 -4.04 -11.75
CA ARG A 16 13.54 -4.33 -11.77
C ARG A 16 13.08 -4.71 -10.37
N THR A 17 12.66 -3.73 -9.60
CA THR A 17 12.37 -3.87 -8.17
C THR A 17 10.92 -3.50 -7.87
N LEU A 18 10.30 -4.29 -6.98
CA LEU A 18 9.03 -3.97 -6.34
C LEU A 18 9.29 -3.53 -4.90
N VAL A 19 8.83 -2.33 -4.57
CA VAL A 19 8.71 -1.84 -3.20
C VAL A 19 7.34 -2.26 -2.67
N MET A 20 7.32 -3.17 -1.70
CA MET A 20 6.13 -3.50 -0.92
C MET A 20 6.32 -2.88 0.46
N ILE A 21 5.44 -1.96 0.84
CA ILE A 21 5.66 -1.15 2.03
C ILE A 21 4.39 -0.89 2.85
N ASP A 22 4.54 -1.06 4.15
CA ASP A 22 3.63 -0.64 5.20
C ASP A 22 4.50 0.03 6.27
N THR A 23 4.33 1.33 6.43
CA THR A 23 5.14 2.17 7.33
C THR A 23 4.38 2.63 8.55
N GLU A 24 3.15 2.15 8.75
CA GLU A 24 2.37 2.45 9.95
C GLU A 24 2.33 3.96 10.29
N GLY A 25 2.13 4.82 9.28
CA GLY A 25 2.03 6.29 9.43
C GLY A 25 3.26 7.07 8.97
N PHE A 26 4.39 6.43 8.68
CA PHE A 26 5.60 7.12 8.21
C PHE A 26 5.65 7.31 6.68
N GLU A 27 4.50 7.21 6.01
CA GLU A 27 4.42 7.30 4.54
C GLU A 27 4.82 8.71 4.06
N GLU A 28 4.46 9.75 4.81
CA GLU A 28 4.67 11.15 4.42
C GLU A 28 6.16 11.50 4.36
N GLU A 29 6.96 10.96 5.29
CA GLU A 29 8.38 11.19 5.40
C GLU A 29 9.18 10.36 4.40
N LEU A 30 8.80 9.08 4.22
CA LEU A 30 9.58 8.14 3.43
C LEU A 30 9.26 8.22 1.93
N MET A 31 8.00 8.43 1.54
CA MET A 31 7.54 8.25 0.16
C MET A 31 7.56 9.57 -0.61
N ARG A 32 8.78 10.07 -0.86
CA ARG A 32 9.05 11.39 -1.46
C ARG A 32 9.87 11.26 -2.75
N PRO A 33 9.25 11.10 -3.94
CA PRO A 33 10.00 10.88 -5.19
C PRO A 33 10.85 12.08 -5.62
N GLN A 34 10.56 13.28 -5.15
CA GLN A 34 11.40 14.47 -5.36
C GLN A 34 12.67 14.47 -4.51
N THR A 35 12.64 13.78 -3.36
CA THR A 35 13.79 13.66 -2.45
C THR A 35 14.58 12.39 -2.72
N TRP A 36 13.89 11.29 -3.07
CA TRP A 36 14.47 9.98 -3.39
C TRP A 36 14.10 9.63 -4.84
N PRO A 37 14.90 10.04 -5.85
CA PRO A 37 14.53 9.91 -7.25
C PRO A 37 14.31 8.48 -7.72
N ALA A 38 14.95 7.49 -7.07
CA ALA A 38 14.70 6.07 -7.30
C ALA A 38 13.21 5.72 -7.28
N LEU A 39 12.45 6.29 -6.34
CA LEU A 39 11.00 6.07 -6.25
C LEU A 39 10.22 6.45 -7.51
N GLY A 40 10.78 7.28 -8.39
CA GLY A 40 10.14 7.69 -9.64
C GLY A 40 10.01 6.57 -10.68
N HIS A 41 10.77 5.49 -10.57
CA HIS A 41 10.82 4.41 -11.56
C HIS A 41 10.68 3.00 -10.97
N LEU A 42 10.49 2.88 -9.65
CA LEU A 42 10.26 1.61 -8.97
C LEU A 42 8.78 1.23 -9.01
N ALA A 43 8.48 -0.06 -9.08
CA ALA A 43 7.11 -0.53 -8.84
C ALA A 43 6.79 -0.40 -7.36
N ILE A 44 5.60 0.07 -7.00
CA ILE A 44 5.26 0.30 -5.58
C ILE A 44 3.88 -0.27 -5.26
N ILE A 45 3.81 -1.06 -4.19
CA ILE A 45 2.58 -1.40 -3.48
C ILE A 45 2.72 -0.87 -2.06
N MET A 46 1.84 0.06 -1.67
CA MET A 46 1.97 0.80 -0.42
C MET A 46 0.64 0.86 0.31
N GLU A 47 0.62 0.43 1.58
CA GLU A 47 -0.49 0.70 2.50
C GLU A 47 -0.44 2.15 2.98
N THR A 48 -1.60 2.74 3.22
CA THR A 48 -1.70 4.09 3.79
C THR A 48 -2.56 4.11 5.05
N HIS A 49 -2.21 5.01 5.97
CA HIS A 49 -2.83 5.12 7.29
C HIS A 49 -3.51 6.48 7.53
N PRO A 50 -4.67 6.77 6.90
CA PRO A 50 -5.37 8.05 7.06
C PRO A 50 -5.71 8.42 8.51
N GLN A 51 -5.89 7.42 9.37
CA GLN A 51 -6.09 7.62 10.82
C GLN A 51 -4.91 8.31 11.53
N LYS A 52 -3.70 8.20 10.99
CA LYS A 52 -2.48 8.86 11.51
C LYS A 52 -2.24 10.19 10.78
N HIS A 53 -2.48 10.20 9.47
CA HIS A 53 -2.32 11.37 8.60
C HIS A 53 -3.53 11.52 7.67
N PRO A 54 -4.54 12.35 8.01
CA PRO A 54 -5.83 12.40 7.30
C PRO A 54 -5.72 12.63 5.79
N ASP A 55 -4.75 13.46 5.36
CA ASP A 55 -4.58 13.83 3.96
C ASP A 55 -3.62 12.90 3.19
N ILE A 56 -3.14 11.81 3.79
CA ILE A 56 -2.05 11.01 3.23
C ILE A 56 -2.35 10.46 1.84
N VAL A 57 -3.60 10.06 1.58
CA VAL A 57 -4.02 9.56 0.26
C VAL A 57 -3.89 10.66 -0.79
N ALA A 58 -4.37 11.86 -0.50
CA ALA A 58 -4.26 13.00 -1.41
C ALA A 58 -2.79 13.40 -1.63
N THR A 59 -1.99 13.39 -0.56
CA THR A 59 -0.54 13.65 -0.62
C THR A 59 0.18 12.64 -1.53
N MET A 60 -0.11 11.35 -1.39
CA MET A 60 0.50 10.30 -2.21
C MET A 60 0.07 10.37 -3.67
N LEU A 61 -1.21 10.64 -3.93
CA LEU A 61 -1.69 10.91 -5.29
C LEU A 61 -0.92 12.08 -5.91
N ALA A 62 -0.78 13.20 -5.22
CA ALA A 62 -0.08 14.38 -5.74
C ALA A 62 1.41 14.10 -6.03
N ARG A 63 2.08 13.34 -5.16
CA ARG A 63 3.51 13.01 -5.31
C ARG A 63 3.81 12.07 -6.47
N PHE A 64 2.96 11.07 -6.69
CA PHE A 64 3.25 9.97 -7.62
C PHE A 64 2.48 10.03 -8.94
N SER A 65 1.42 10.82 -9.07
CA SER A 65 0.61 10.86 -10.31
C SER A 65 1.40 11.33 -11.54
N ALA A 66 2.49 12.06 -11.37
CA ALA A 66 3.36 12.46 -12.48
C ALA A 66 4.15 11.26 -13.03
N THR A 67 4.64 10.37 -12.15
CA THR A 67 5.58 9.29 -12.46
C THR A 67 4.92 7.92 -12.60
N HIS A 68 3.74 7.70 -12.00
CA HIS A 68 3.08 6.40 -11.94
C HIS A 68 1.65 6.43 -12.47
N ASP A 69 1.24 5.30 -13.03
CA ASP A 69 -0.16 4.92 -13.14
C ASP A 69 -0.60 4.30 -11.81
N ILE A 70 -1.60 4.91 -11.17
CA ILE A 70 -2.00 4.58 -9.79
C ILE A 70 -3.37 3.90 -9.81
N SER A 71 -3.44 2.74 -9.16
CA SER A 71 -4.70 2.08 -8.79
C SER A 71 -4.83 2.08 -7.28
N LEU A 72 -5.73 2.91 -6.75
CA LEU A 72 -6.07 2.91 -5.33
C LEU A 72 -7.05 1.76 -5.04
N ARG A 73 -6.75 0.96 -4.02
CA ARG A 73 -7.56 -0.17 -3.57
C ARG A 73 -7.98 0.07 -2.13
N SER A 74 -9.25 0.35 -1.94
CA SER A 74 -9.84 0.43 -0.60
C SER A 74 -10.21 -0.95 -0.10
N THR A 75 -10.24 -1.12 1.22
CA THR A 75 -10.83 -2.30 1.84
C THR A 75 -12.32 -2.34 1.50
N GLU A 76 -12.77 -3.38 0.82
CA GLU A 76 -14.19 -3.64 0.57
C GLU A 76 -14.69 -4.73 1.53
N PRO A 77 -16.00 -4.76 1.85
CA PRO A 77 -16.59 -5.89 2.56
C PRO A 77 -16.29 -7.17 1.78
N ARG A 78 -15.54 -8.09 2.39
CA ARG A 78 -15.32 -9.40 1.78
C ARG A 78 -16.55 -10.26 2.02
N GLY A 79 -17.18 -10.72 0.93
CA GLY A 79 -17.98 -11.93 0.99
C GLY A 79 -17.00 -13.08 1.25
N VAL A 80 -16.89 -13.50 2.50
CA VAL A 80 -16.00 -14.61 2.85
C VAL A 80 -16.71 -15.89 2.47
N ASP A 81 -16.12 -16.67 1.56
CA ASP A 81 -16.49 -18.07 1.36
C ASP A 81 -16.04 -18.84 2.60
N MET A 82 -16.93 -18.88 3.59
CA MET A 82 -16.63 -19.44 4.91
C MET A 82 -16.69 -20.96 4.84
N PRO A 83 -15.72 -21.67 5.42
CA PRO A 83 -15.80 -23.12 5.52
C PRO A 83 -17.04 -23.53 6.31
N GLY A 84 -17.64 -24.67 5.97
CA GLY A 84 -18.94 -25.10 6.53
C GLY A 84 -19.02 -25.06 8.06
N TRP A 85 -17.95 -25.45 8.76
CA TRP A 85 -17.90 -25.41 10.22
C TRP A 85 -18.01 -23.98 10.80
N LEU A 86 -17.56 -22.96 10.07
CA LEU A 86 -17.67 -21.57 10.51
C LEU A 86 -19.10 -21.06 10.32
N LEU A 87 -19.79 -21.51 9.28
CA LEU A 87 -21.21 -21.21 9.04
C LEU A 87 -22.14 -21.79 10.12
N GLU A 88 -21.69 -22.82 10.83
CA GLU A 88 -22.42 -23.43 11.95
C GLU A 88 -22.27 -22.65 13.27
N LEU A 89 -21.32 -21.71 13.36
CA LEU A 89 -21.13 -20.88 14.56
C LEU A 89 -22.16 -19.74 14.64
N PRO A 90 -22.41 -19.17 15.84
CA PRO A 90 -23.19 -17.94 15.97
C PRO A 90 -22.71 -16.82 15.05
N HIS A 91 -23.64 -15.99 14.53
CA HIS A 91 -23.30 -14.90 13.60
C HIS A 91 -22.25 -13.92 14.16
N LEU A 92 -22.20 -13.71 15.48
CA LEU A 92 -21.17 -12.88 16.09
C LEU A 92 -19.78 -13.51 15.92
N ASP A 93 -19.64 -14.82 16.11
CA ASP A 93 -18.37 -15.52 15.95
C ASP A 93 -17.93 -15.53 14.48
N GLN A 94 -18.88 -15.68 13.54
CA GLN A 94 -18.63 -15.54 12.11
C GLN A 94 -18.09 -14.14 11.76
N LEU A 95 -18.71 -13.10 12.31
CA LEU A 95 -18.26 -11.72 12.12
C LEU A 95 -16.87 -11.51 12.73
N LEU A 96 -16.66 -11.92 13.97
CA LEU A 96 -15.37 -11.77 14.66
C LEU A 96 -14.24 -12.53 13.94
N ALA A 97 -14.52 -13.72 13.41
CA ALA A 97 -13.56 -14.53 12.66
C ALA A 97 -13.10 -13.88 11.35
N THR A 98 -13.91 -12.99 10.79
CA THR A 98 -13.64 -12.30 9.51
C THR A 98 -13.26 -10.83 9.68
N TRP A 99 -13.45 -10.30 10.88
CA TRP A 99 -13.12 -8.92 11.23
C TRP A 99 -11.62 -8.79 11.53
N GLU A 100 -10.88 -8.09 10.68
CA GLU A 100 -9.44 -7.82 10.83
C GLU A 100 -9.08 -6.89 12.00
N TYR A 101 -10.01 -6.61 12.92
CA TYR A 101 -9.83 -5.71 14.06
C TYR A 101 -9.30 -4.30 13.70
N ARG A 102 -9.57 -3.85 12.47
CA ARG A 102 -9.17 -2.52 11.99
C ARG A 102 -10.14 -1.45 12.50
N SER A 103 -9.58 -0.35 13.01
CA SER A 103 -10.33 0.83 13.45
C SER A 103 -10.83 1.71 12.29
N SER A 104 -10.13 1.69 11.16
CA SER A 104 -10.51 2.41 9.95
C SER A 104 -9.93 1.74 8.69
N PRO A 105 -10.45 2.05 7.48
CA PRO A 105 -9.87 1.56 6.24
C PRO A 105 -8.42 2.02 6.08
N THR A 106 -7.61 1.14 5.48
CA THR A 106 -6.17 1.34 5.21
C THR A 106 -5.95 1.09 3.72
N PRO A 107 -6.20 2.10 2.86
CA PRO A 107 -6.17 1.92 1.42
C PRO A 107 -4.77 1.59 0.92
N TRP A 108 -4.71 0.77 -0.11
CA TRP A 108 -3.47 0.34 -0.75
C TRP A 108 -3.30 1.02 -2.12
N PHE A 109 -2.17 1.67 -2.32
CA PHE A 109 -1.73 2.17 -3.61
C PHE A 109 -1.02 1.06 -4.37
N VAL A 110 -1.49 0.74 -5.57
CA VAL A 110 -0.77 -0.09 -6.55
C VAL A 110 -0.28 0.82 -7.66
N MET A 111 1.02 1.05 -7.72
CA MET A 111 1.64 2.05 -8.57
C MET A 111 2.61 1.38 -9.54
N ARG A 112 2.38 1.64 -10.83
CA ARG A 112 3.27 1.22 -11.91
C ARG A 112 3.95 2.46 -12.50
N PRO A 113 5.30 2.51 -12.58
CA PRO A 113 5.99 3.54 -13.33
C PRO A 113 5.41 3.71 -14.73
N LYS A 114 5.19 4.95 -15.14
CA LYS A 114 4.76 5.26 -16.50
C LYS A 114 5.85 4.86 -17.49
N GLY A 115 5.44 4.34 -18.64
CA GLY A 115 6.37 3.79 -19.63
C GLY A 115 6.89 2.39 -19.27
N TRP A 116 6.42 1.79 -18.17
CA TRP A 116 6.70 0.40 -17.88
C TRP A 116 5.97 -0.51 -18.87
N SER A 117 6.72 -1.02 -19.85
CA SER A 117 6.26 -2.10 -20.72
C SER A 117 6.21 -3.40 -19.91
N MET A 118 5.07 -4.09 -19.94
CA MET A 118 5.09 -5.52 -19.67
C MET A 118 5.89 -6.15 -20.81
N ALA A 119 7.15 -6.47 -20.56
CA ALA A 119 7.90 -7.32 -21.46
C ALA A 119 7.03 -8.56 -21.75
N ALA A 120 6.76 -8.79 -23.02
CA ALA A 120 5.97 -9.91 -23.54
C ALA A 120 6.59 -11.26 -23.16
#